data_AF-A0A939ZY01-F1
#
_entry.id   AF-A0A939ZY01-F1
#
_cell.length_a   1.000
_cell.length_b   1.000
_cell.length_c   1.000
_cell.angle_alpha   90.00
_cell.angle_beta   90.00
_cell.angle_gamma   90.00
#
_symmetry.space_group_name_H-M   'P 1'
#
loop_
_entity.id
_entity.type
_entity.pdbx_description
1 polymer ?
#
loop_
_entity_poly.entity_id
_entity_poly.type
_entity_poly.pdbx_seq_one_letter_code
_entity_poly.pdbx_strand_id
1 'polypeptide(L)'
;MKADYIQNAEQITVCLHGELDEYGATKIKREIDSYLDSHPARFVIFDMKDVGFVDSTGLGFLLGRYKKLRDRRTELALKNVNAQVDKVFRTSGVYSFVPKID
;
A
#
# COMPACT_ATOMS: atom_id res chain seq x y z
N MET A 1 10.64 1.58 7.76
CA MET A 1 9.62 2.07 6.81
C MET A 1 9.80 3.55 6.53
N LYS A 2 9.80 3.93 5.24
CA LYS A 2 9.70 5.29 4.69
C LYS A 2 8.79 5.26 3.47
N ALA A 3 8.29 6.41 3.04
CA ALA A 3 7.51 6.54 1.82
C ALA A 3 7.94 7.76 1.01
N ASP A 4 8.02 7.59 -0.31
CA ASP A 4 8.09 8.67 -1.28
C ASP A 4 6.79 8.70 -2.10
N TYR A 5 6.43 9.86 -2.66
CA TYR A 5 5.15 10.07 -3.33
C TYR A 5 5.35 10.64 -4.72
N ILE A 6 4.72 10.01 -5.70
CA ILE A 6 4.65 10.48 -7.09
C ILE A 6 3.18 10.74 -7.41
N GLN A 7 2.84 11.97 -7.78
CA GLN A 7 1.46 12.36 -8.07
C GLN A 7 1.32 12.87 -9.50
N ASN A 8 0.23 12.46 -10.16
CA ASN A 8 -0.28 13.08 -11.38
C ASN A 8 -1.77 13.45 -11.19
N ALA A 9 -2.44 13.86 -12.27
CA ALA A 9 -3.81 14.36 -12.21
C ALA A 9 -4.84 13.37 -11.63
N GLU A 10 -4.65 12.06 -11.83
CA GLU A 10 -5.63 11.04 -11.41
C GLU A 10 -5.07 10.01 -10.43
N GLN A 11 -3.74 9.92 -10.29
CA GLN A 11 -3.07 8.84 -9.58
C GLN A 11 -2.04 9.37 -8.58
N ILE A 12 -1.97 8.70 -7.43
CA ILE A 12 -0.88 8.80 -6.47
C ILE A 12 -0.18 7.45 -6.40
N THR A 13 1.14 7.43 -6.59
CA THR A 13 1.99 6.27 -6.31
C THR A 13 2.74 6.51 -5.01
N VAL A 14 2.57 5.62 -4.05
CA VAL A 14 3.29 5.59 -2.77
C VAL A 14 4.40 4.56 -2.88
N CYS A 15 5.64 5.02 -2.99
CA CYS A 15 6.84 4.19 -3.04
C CYS A 15 7.24 3.83 -1.62
N LEU A 16 7.13 2.54 -1.26
CA LEU A 16 7.37 2.05 0.09
C LEU A 16 8.77 1.45 0.22
N HIS A 17 9.47 1.81 1.30
CA HIS A 17 10.83 1.35 1.56
C HIS A 17 10.99 0.72 2.95
N GLY A 18 11.56 -0.48 3.01
CA GLY A 18 11.88 -1.21 4.24
C GLY A 18 10.95 -2.40 4.48
N GLU A 19 10.44 -2.52 5.70
CA GLU A 19 9.61 -3.67 6.12
C GLU A 19 8.26 -3.19 6.63
N LEU A 20 7.19 -3.89 6.23
CA LEU A 20 5.82 -3.73 6.71
C LEU A 20 5.55 -4.76 7.82
N ASP A 21 6.24 -4.59 8.93
CA ASP A 21 6.04 -5.28 10.19
C ASP A 21 5.30 -4.38 11.18
N GLU A 22 5.15 -4.82 12.44
CA GLU A 22 4.53 -4.04 13.51
C GLU A 22 5.12 -2.63 13.65
N TYR A 23 6.45 -2.53 13.68
CA TYR A 23 7.16 -1.27 13.86
C TYR A 23 7.02 -0.35 12.62
N GLY A 24 7.28 -0.90 11.44
CA GLY A 24 7.25 -0.19 10.17
C GLY A 24 5.86 0.32 9.81
N ALA A 25 4.84 -0.52 9.96
CA ALA A 25 3.45 -0.15 9.71
C ALA A 25 2.98 0.97 10.64
N THR A 26 3.31 0.90 11.92
CA THR A 26 2.96 1.94 12.92
C THR A 26 3.62 3.28 12.58
N LYS A 27 4.90 3.24 12.17
CA LYS A 27 5.67 4.44 11.84
C LYS A 27 5.12 5.20 10.64
N ILE A 28 4.76 4.50 9.57
CA ILE A 28 4.37 5.15 8.30
C ILE A 28 2.87 5.42 8.16
N LYS A 29 2.03 4.72 8.96
CA LYS A 29 0.57 4.78 8.86
C LYS A 29 0.02 6.19 8.86
N ARG A 30 0.39 7.01 9.85
CA ARG A 30 -0.15 8.38 9.99
C ARG A 30 0.26 9.26 8.82
N GLU A 31 1.52 9.15 8.39
CA GLU A 31 2.06 9.94 7.29
C GLU A 31 1.32 9.67 5.98
N ILE A 32 1.18 8.39 5.60
CA ILE A 32 0.45 8.00 4.39
C ILE A 32 -1.02 8.38 4.49
N ASP A 33 -1.66 8.13 5.64
CA ASP A 33 -3.06 8.49 5.84
C ASP A 33 -3.28 10.00 5.65
N SER A 34 -2.41 10.85 6.24
CA SER A 34 -2.47 12.32 6.10
C SER A 34 -2.18 12.79 4.68
N TYR A 35 -1.22 12.17 4.00
CA TYR A 35 -0.91 12.50 2.61
C TYR A 35 -2.10 12.21 1.70
N LEU A 36 -2.67 11.00 1.78
CA LEU A 36 -3.80 10.59 0.96
C LEU A 36 -5.07 11.40 1.26
N ASP A 37 -5.28 11.85 2.50
CA ASP A 37 -6.41 12.71 2.86
C ASP A 37 -6.29 14.12 2.28
N SER A 38 -5.06 14.64 2.19
CA SER A 38 -4.79 15.98 1.67
C SER A 38 -4.73 16.03 0.15
N HIS A 39 -4.54 14.88 -0.51
CA HIS A 39 -4.39 14.77 -1.96
C HIS A 39 -5.42 13.78 -2.52
N PRO A 40 -6.58 14.25 -3.02
CA PRO A 40 -7.55 13.38 -3.66
C PRO A 40 -6.99 12.81 -4.97
N ALA A 41 -7.25 11.53 -5.20
CA ALA A 41 -6.90 10.82 -6.43
C ALA A 41 -7.98 9.78 -6.75
N ARG A 42 -8.07 9.41 -8.02
CA ARG A 42 -8.94 8.32 -8.48
C ARG A 42 -8.28 6.96 -8.28
N PHE A 43 -6.96 6.91 -8.40
CA PHE A 43 -6.16 5.69 -8.24
C PHE A 43 -5.01 5.91 -7.26
N VAL A 44 -4.77 4.91 -6.43
CA VAL A 44 -3.59 4.82 -5.56
C VAL A 44 -2.84 3.55 -5.87
N ILE A 45 -1.53 3.65 -6.02
CA ILE A 45 -0.65 2.48 -6.21
C ILE A 45 0.33 2.44 -5.06
N PHE A 46 0.44 1.31 -4.38
CA PHE A 46 1.58 1.04 -3.51
C PHE A 46 2.64 0.32 -4.31
N ASP A 47 3.76 1.01 -4.52
CA ASP A 47 4.95 0.44 -5.14
C ASP A 47 5.78 -0.24 -4.06
N MET A 48 5.87 -1.57 -4.19
CA MET A 48 6.45 -2.48 -3.21
C MET A 48 7.91 -2.85 -3.54
N LYS A 49 8.53 -2.17 -4.52
CA LYS A 49 9.85 -2.50 -5.04
C LYS A 49 10.91 -2.68 -3.96
N ASP A 50 10.92 -1.78 -2.97
CA ASP A 50 11.90 -1.77 -1.88
C ASP A 50 11.31 -2.27 -0.55
N VAL A 51 10.21 -3.02 -0.61
CA VAL A 51 9.61 -3.68 0.56
C VAL A 51 10.12 -5.12 0.65
N GLY A 52 10.98 -5.41 1.62
CA GLY A 52 11.58 -6.74 1.79
C GLY A 52 10.71 -7.75 2.53
N PHE A 53 9.80 -7.28 3.38
CA PHE A 53 9.04 -8.13 4.29
C PHE A 53 7.66 -7.57 4.61
N VAL A 54 6.70 -8.48 4.81
CA VAL A 54 5.31 -8.19 5.22
C VAL A 54 4.85 -9.30 6.18
N ASP A 55 4.30 -8.91 7.33
CA ASP A 55 3.62 -9.81 8.28
C ASP A 55 2.10 -9.55 8.36
N SER A 56 1.44 -10.11 9.37
CA SER A 56 0.01 -9.87 9.63
C SER A 56 -0.33 -8.40 9.89
N THR A 57 0.58 -7.63 10.50
CA THR A 57 0.40 -6.19 10.71
C THR A 57 0.50 -5.43 9.39
N GLY A 58 1.44 -5.81 8.51
CA GLY A 58 1.52 -5.28 7.14
C GLY A 58 0.26 -5.58 6.32
N LEU A 59 -0.34 -6.76 6.49
CA LEU A 59 -1.63 -7.09 5.87
C LEU A 59 -2.78 -6.21 6.41
N GLY A 60 -2.84 -6.03 7.74
CA GLY A 60 -3.80 -5.13 8.38
C GLY A 60 -3.61 -3.67 7.96
N PHE A 61 -2.35 -3.26 7.75
CA PHE A 61 -1.99 -1.97 7.19
C PHE A 61 -2.62 -1.77 5.81
N LEU A 62 -2.49 -2.76 4.91
CA LEU A 62 -3.05 -2.66 3.57
C LEU A 62 -4.58 -2.67 3.59
N LEU A 63 -5.19 -3.56 4.37
CA LEU A 63 -6.65 -3.67 4.50
C LEU A 63 -7.29 -2.37 5.01
N GLY A 64 -6.66 -1.70 5.99
CA GLY A 64 -7.14 -0.43 6.51
C GLY A 64 -7.17 0.66 5.44
N ARG A 65 -6.09 0.76 4.64
CA ARG A 65 -5.99 1.70 3.51
C ARG A 65 -6.98 1.40 2.40
N TYR A 66 -7.12 0.13 2.04
CA TYR A 66 -8.11 -0.31 1.06
C TYR A 66 -9.52 0.13 1.46
N LYS A 67 -9.95 -0.13 2.71
CA LYS A 67 -11.28 0.29 3.18
C LYS A 67 -11.46 1.80 3.11
N LYS A 68 -10.48 2.56 3.63
CA LYS A 68 -10.50 4.03 3.63
C LYS A 68 -10.60 4.62 2.23
N LEU A 69 -9.81 4.11 1.28
CA LEU A 69 -9.82 4.57 -0.11
C LEU A 69 -11.11 4.18 -0.84
N ARG A 70 -11.60 2.96 -0.61
CA ARG A 70 -12.87 2.51 -1.16
C ARG A 70 -14.05 3.39 -0.72
N ASP A 71 -14.08 3.80 0.55
CA ASP A 71 -15.13 4.69 1.07
C ASP A 71 -15.09 6.07 0.38
N ARG A 72 -13.93 6.45 -0.18
CA ARG A 72 -13.72 7.67 -1.00
C ARG A 72 -13.88 7.44 -2.51
N ARG A 73 -14.29 6.24 -2.93
CA ARG A 73 -14.35 5.80 -4.34
C ARG A 73 -13.00 5.91 -5.07
N THR A 74 -11.91 5.73 -4.33
CA THR A 74 -10.54 5.66 -4.86
C THR A 74 -10.11 4.19 -4.93
N GLU A 75 -9.58 3.78 -6.07
CA GLU A 75 -9.08 2.42 -6.29
C GLU A 75 -7.65 2.26 -5.76
N LEU A 76 -7.29 1.09 -5.23
CA LEU A 76 -5.96 0.77 -4.71
C LEU A 76 -5.38 -0.44 -5.45
N ALA A 77 -4.12 -0.37 -5.87
CA ALA A 77 -3.39 -1.48 -6.47
C ALA A 77 -1.96 -1.64 -5.90
N LEU A 78 -1.36 -2.82 -6.11
CA LEU A 78 0.02 -3.13 -5.74
C LEU A 78 0.90 -3.30 -6.98
N LYS A 79 2.09 -2.69 -6.99
CA LYS A 79 3.07 -2.81 -8.08
C LYS A 79 4.44 -3.27 -7.54
N ASN A 80 5.26 -3.89 -8.40
CA ASN A 80 6.63 -4.31 -8.10
C ASN A 80 6.78 -5.22 -6.86
N VAL A 81 5.80 -6.08 -6.61
CA VAL A 81 5.83 -7.03 -5.48
C VAL A 81 6.84 -8.14 -5.75
N ASN A 82 7.88 -8.24 -4.92
CA ASN A 82 8.87 -9.33 -5.00
C ASN A 82 8.28 -10.70 -4.63
N ALA A 83 8.98 -11.79 -4.95
CA ALA A 83 8.48 -13.16 -4.78
C ALA A 83 8.12 -13.54 -3.34
N GLN A 84 8.88 -13.06 -2.34
CA GLN A 84 8.62 -13.35 -0.94
C GLN A 84 7.32 -12.69 -0.47
N VAL A 85 7.16 -11.40 -0.76
CA VAL A 85 5.96 -10.64 -0.40
C VAL A 85 4.74 -11.12 -1.21
N ASP A 86 4.94 -11.47 -2.49
CA ASP A 86 3.88 -11.98 -3.36
C ASP A 86 3.28 -13.28 -2.80
N LYS A 87 4.12 -14.17 -2.27
CA LYS A 87 3.66 -15.41 -1.61
C LYS A 87 2.76 -15.09 -0.42
N VAL A 88 3.16 -14.13 0.44
CA VAL A 88 2.37 -13.69 1.59
C VAL A 88 1.00 -13.18 1.13
N PHE A 89 0.95 -12.28 0.14
CA PHE A 89 -0.29 -11.72 -0.38
C PHE A 89 -1.22 -12.74 -1.04
N ARG A 90 -0.67 -13.72 -1.76
CA ARG A 90 -1.47 -14.83 -2.33
C ARG A 90 -2.09 -15.67 -1.23
N THR A 91 -1.28 -16.12 -0.27
CA THR A 91 -1.77 -16.99 0.81
C THR A 91 -2.77 -16.28 1.71
N SER A 92 -2.64 -14.97 1.89
CA SER A 92 -3.58 -14.17 2.67
C SER A 92 -4.83 -13.72 1.89
N GLY A 93 -4.93 -14.01 0.59
CA GLY A 93 -6.05 -13.61 -0.24
C GLY A 93 -6.14 -12.10 -0.51
N VAL A 94 -5.05 -11.33 -0.32
CA VAL A 94 -5.03 -9.87 -0.52
C VAL A 94 -5.48 -9.48 -1.92
N TYR A 95 -5.07 -10.27 -2.92
CA TYR A 95 -5.38 -10.00 -4.31
C TYR A 95 -6.87 -10.14 -4.68
N SER A 96 -7.72 -10.62 -3.77
CA SER A 96 -9.18 -10.60 -3.95
C SER A 96 -9.79 -9.19 -3.79
N PHE A 97 -9.06 -8.25 -3.18
CA PHE A 97 -9.54 -6.89 -2.95
C PHE A 97 -8.54 -5.79 -3.28
N VAL A 98 -7.24 -6.08 -3.33
CA VAL A 98 -6.23 -5.16 -3.89
C VAL A 98 -5.51 -5.85 -5.05
N PRO A 99 -5.82 -5.53 -6.31
CA PRO A 99 -5.17 -6.16 -7.45
C PRO A 99 -3.66 -5.87 -7.48
N LYS A 100 -2.88 -6.86 -7.93
CA LYS A 100 -1.51 -6.67 -8.37
C LYS A 100 -1.52 -6.22 -9.83
N ILE A 101 -0.73 -5.21 -10.15
CA ILE A 101 -0.51 -4.70 -11.50
C ILE A 101 0.97 -4.79 -11.86
N ASP A 102 1.24 -4.94 -13.16
CA ASP A 102 2.59 -5.05 -13.72
C ASP A 102 3.29 -3.67 -13.80
#